data_AF-A0A2M7PNW3-F1
#
_entry.id   AF-A0A2M7PNW3-F1
#
_cell.length_a   1.000
_cell.length_b   1.000
_cell.length_c   1.000
_cell.angle_alpha   90.00
_cell.angle_beta   90.00
_cell.angle_gamma   90.00
#
_symmetry.space_group_name_H-M   'P 1'
#
loop_
_entity.id
_entity.type
_entity.pdbx_description
1 polymer ?
#
loop_
_entity_poly.entity_id
_entity_poly.type
_entity_poly.pdbx_seq_one_letter_code
_entity_poly.pdbx_strand_id
1 'polypeptide(L)'
;MKKVKGCDDIPLPIPTSEFSSGVDLVSAETSDIVLKPGKIILISTGIKIMIPKGYEGQIRPRSGLALKYGITILNSPGTVDSDYRGIVKVILINLGEEKFIIHRGDRIA
;
A
#
# COMPACT_ATOMS: atom_id res chain seq x y z
N MET A 1 -5.62 -11.93 -7.83
CA MET A 1 -5.57 -11.39 -6.44
C MET A 1 -6.77 -11.91 -5.66
N LYS A 2 -6.69 -12.00 -4.33
CA LYS A 2 -7.80 -12.42 -3.47
C LYS A 2 -7.83 -11.58 -2.19
N LYS A 3 -9.02 -11.20 -1.73
CA LYS A 3 -9.22 -10.54 -0.44
C LYS A 3 -9.06 -11.55 0.71
N VAL A 4 -8.49 -11.12 1.82
CA VAL A 4 -8.44 -11.88 3.07
C VAL A 4 -9.78 -11.77 3.78
N LYS A 5 -10.16 -12.77 4.58
CA LYS A 5 -11.38 -12.76 5.40
C LYS A 5 -11.44 -11.49 6.26
N GLY A 6 -12.56 -10.78 6.27
CA GLY A 6 -12.72 -9.52 7.02
C GLY A 6 -12.24 -8.27 6.28
N CYS A 7 -11.88 -8.40 5.00
CA CYS A 7 -11.58 -7.29 4.09
C CYS A 7 -12.56 -7.25 2.91
N ASP A 8 -13.77 -7.76 3.09
CA ASP A 8 -14.77 -7.90 2.02
C ASP A 8 -15.21 -6.54 1.45
N ASP A 9 -15.20 -5.51 2.30
CA ASP A 9 -15.47 -4.11 2.01
C ASP A 9 -14.33 -3.40 1.25
N ILE A 10 -13.10 -3.92 1.33
CA ILE A 10 -11.95 -3.36 0.61
C ILE A 10 -12.05 -3.75 -0.87
N PRO A 11 -12.09 -2.80 -1.82
CA PRO A 11 -12.13 -3.13 -3.23
C PRO A 11 -10.83 -3.82 -3.66
N LEU A 12 -10.92 -4.74 -4.63
CA LEU A 12 -9.69 -5.19 -5.28
C LEU A 12 -9.09 -4.02 -6.06
N PRO A 13 -7.76 -3.87 -6.07
CA PRO A 13 -7.11 -2.82 -6.85
C PRO A 13 -7.47 -2.92 -8.34
N ILE A 14 -7.90 -1.81 -8.90
CA ILE A 14 -8.18 -1.68 -10.34
C ILE A 14 -7.38 -0.50 -10.91
N PRO A 15 -7.00 -0.55 -12.19
CA PRO A 15 -6.38 0.58 -12.86
C PRO A 15 -7.33 1.79 -12.85
N THR A 16 -6.80 2.98 -12.60
CA THR A 16 -7.61 4.22 -12.59
C THR A 16 -7.99 4.67 -14.01
N SER A 17 -7.19 4.30 -15.01
CA SER A 17 -7.45 4.54 -16.43
C SER A 17 -6.90 3.40 -17.27
N GLU A 18 -7.32 3.34 -18.54
CA GLU A 18 -6.87 2.34 -19.52
C GLU A 18 -5.34 2.27 -19.65
N PHE A 19 -4.67 3.42 -19.56
CA PHE A 19 -3.21 3.53 -19.73
C PHE A 19 -2.44 3.58 -18.41
N SER A 20 -3.10 3.27 -17.28
CA SER A 20 -2.43 3.22 -15.98
C SER A 20 -1.44 2.06 -15.93
N SER A 21 -0.19 2.35 -15.55
CA SER A 21 0.88 1.34 -15.41
C SER A 21 0.77 0.50 -14.13
N GLY A 22 -0.10 0.90 -13.20
CA GLY A 22 -0.30 0.24 -11.92
C GLY A 22 -1.71 0.43 -11.39
N VAL A 23 -1.92 -0.05 -10.17
CA VAL A 23 -3.18 0.01 -9.43
C VAL A 23 -2.89 0.54 -8.03
N ASP A 24 -3.79 1.35 -7.48
CA ASP A 24 -3.64 1.87 -6.12
C ASP A 24 -3.89 0.73 -5.10
N LEU A 25 -2.98 0.59 -4.13
CA LEU A 25 -3.18 -0.24 -2.95
C LEU A 25 -3.78 0.59 -1.83
N VAL A 26 -4.74 0.02 -1.11
CA VAL A 26 -5.44 0.70 -0.01
C VAL A 26 -5.11 0.10 1.35
N SER A 27 -5.24 0.90 2.40
CA SER A 27 -5.14 0.44 3.78
C SER A 27 -6.32 -0.45 4.15
N ALA A 28 -6.04 -1.61 4.74
CA ALA A 28 -7.03 -2.53 5.29
C ALA A 28 -6.95 -2.64 6.82
N GLU A 29 -6.34 -1.67 7.50
CA GLU A 29 -6.37 -1.58 8.95
C GLU A 29 -7.82 -1.38 9.43
N THR A 30 -8.15 -1.88 10.62
CA THR A 30 -9.52 -1.82 11.18
C THR A 30 -9.81 -0.54 11.94
N SER A 31 -8.77 0.20 12.33
CA SER A 31 -8.85 1.46 13.05
C SER A 31 -7.93 2.49 12.42
N ASP A 32 -8.24 3.76 12.63
CA ASP A 32 -7.39 4.86 12.20
C ASP A 32 -5.98 4.74 12.79
N ILE A 33 -4.97 4.95 11.95
CA ILE A 33 -3.57 4.89 12.33
C ILE A 33 -2.96 6.27 12.25
N VAL A 34 -2.36 6.73 13.36
CA VAL A 34 -1.61 7.99 13.40
C VAL A 34 -0.13 7.71 13.17
N LEU A 35 0.38 8.12 12.01
CA LEU A 35 1.79 8.04 11.65
C LEU A 35 2.49 9.37 11.96
N LYS A 36 3.23 9.41 13.07
CA LYS A 36 3.99 10.59 13.50
C LYS A 36 5.24 10.82 12.62
N PRO A 37 5.74 12.06 12.53
CA PRO A 37 7.02 12.38 11.87
C PRO A 37 8.17 11.46 12.31
N GLY A 38 8.97 11.03 11.33
CA GLY A 38 10.12 10.14 11.54
C GLY A 38 9.76 8.71 11.95
N LYS A 39 8.47 8.33 11.98
CA LYS A 39 8.02 6.98 12.33
C LYS A 39 7.73 6.15 11.09
N ILE A 40 7.93 4.85 11.27
CA ILE A 40 7.73 3.80 10.28
C ILE A 40 6.58 2.92 10.76
N ILE A 41 5.71 2.51 9.85
CA ILE A 41 4.63 1.57 10.14
C ILE A 41 4.42 0.60 8.99
N LEU A 42 4.04 -0.63 9.33
CA LEU A 42 3.66 -1.66 8.39
C LEU A 42 2.13 -1.69 8.26
N ILE A 43 1.61 -1.35 7.09
CA ILE A 43 0.17 -1.31 6.81
C ILE A 43 -0.24 -2.52 5.96
N SER A 44 -1.28 -3.23 6.39
CA SER A 44 -1.91 -4.30 5.62
C SER A 44 -2.74 -3.74 4.49
N THR A 45 -2.68 -4.38 3.31
CA THR A 45 -3.59 -4.07 2.18
C THR A 45 -4.80 -5.00 2.12
N GLY A 46 -4.86 -6.02 2.99
CA GLY A 46 -5.98 -6.96 3.04
C GLY A 46 -6.09 -7.89 1.81
N ILE A 47 -5.11 -7.86 0.91
CA ILE A 47 -5.09 -8.68 -0.30
C ILE A 47 -3.87 -9.61 -0.35
N LYS A 48 -4.06 -10.73 -1.03
CA LYS A 48 -3.01 -11.66 -1.46
C LYS A 48 -2.92 -11.64 -2.97
N ILE A 49 -1.71 -11.74 -3.50
CA ILE A 49 -1.45 -11.81 -4.94
C ILE A 49 -0.69 -13.08 -5.28
N MET A 50 -0.91 -13.59 -6.48
CA MET A 50 -0.10 -14.62 -7.10
C MET A 50 0.42 -14.01 -8.39
N ILE A 51 1.72 -13.71 -8.41
CA ILE A 51 2.37 -13.09 -9.56
C ILE A 51 2.88 -14.22 -10.47
N PRO A 52 2.74 -14.11 -11.81
CA PRO A 52 3.26 -15.11 -12.73
C PRO A 52 4.75 -15.37 -12.52
N LYS A 53 5.17 -16.63 -12.70
CA LYS A 53 6.59 -17.00 -12.59
C LYS A 53 7.43 -16.18 -13.56
N GLY A 54 8.58 -15.68 -13.09
CA GLY A 54 9.49 -14.84 -13.87
C GLY A 54 9.17 -13.34 -13.82
N TYR A 55 8.17 -12.93 -13.04
CA TYR A 55 7.82 -11.54 -12.81
C TYR A 55 7.85 -11.20 -11.32
N GLU A 56 8.01 -9.92 -11.01
CA GLU A 56 7.82 -9.36 -9.68
C GLU A 56 6.75 -8.27 -9.70
N GLY A 57 6.16 -8.03 -8.53
CA GLY A 57 5.32 -6.87 -8.27
C GLY A 57 6.16 -5.80 -7.60
N GLN A 58 5.92 -4.54 -7.96
CA GLN A 58 6.63 -3.41 -7.38
C GLN A 58 5.64 -2.45 -6.72
N ILE A 59 5.86 -2.18 -5.44
CA ILE A 59 5.09 -1.22 -4.66
C ILE A 59 5.85 0.11 -4.63
N ARG A 60 5.22 1.18 -5.10
CA ARG A 60 5.83 2.50 -5.24
C ARG A 60 5.04 3.56 -4.46
N PRO A 61 5.66 4.70 -4.10
CA PRO A 61 4.97 5.73 -3.35
C PRO A 61 4.02 6.49 -4.28
N ARG A 62 2.88 6.93 -3.73
CA ARG A 62 1.99 7.84 -4.44
C ARG A 62 2.57 9.25 -4.40
N SER A 63 2.84 9.83 -5.56
CA SER A 63 3.47 11.16 -5.67
C SER A 63 2.72 12.25 -4.89
N GLY A 64 1.38 12.19 -4.87
CA GLY A 64 0.56 13.12 -4.11
C GLY A 64 0.75 13.02 -2.60
N LEU A 65 0.97 11.80 -2.06
CA LEU A 65 1.24 11.61 -0.63
C LEU A 65 2.66 12.07 -0.26
N ALA A 66 3.63 11.74 -1.12
CA ALA A 66 5.02 12.14 -0.93
C ALA A 66 5.17 13.66 -0.95
N LEU A 67 4.60 14.34 -1.95
CA LEU A 67 4.73 15.80 -2.12
C LEU A 67 3.97 16.59 -1.05
N LYS A 68 2.73 16.19 -0.73
CA LYS A 68 1.85 16.98 0.15
C LYS A 68 2.08 16.73 1.64
N TYR A 69 2.49 15.51 2.00
CA TYR A 69 2.53 15.06 3.39
C TYR A 69 3.86 14.43 3.80
N GLY A 70 4.83 14.30 2.88
CA GLY A 70 6.10 13.61 3.16
C GLY A 70 5.94 12.11 3.41
N ILE A 71 4.81 11.51 3.01
CA ILE A 71 4.56 10.07 3.19
C ILE A 71 5.13 9.30 2.02
N THR A 72 6.04 8.38 2.29
CA THR A 72 6.65 7.52 1.28
C THR A 72 6.78 6.08 1.78
N ILE A 73 7.27 5.21 0.91
CA ILE A 73 7.52 3.80 1.21
C ILE A 73 9.01 3.63 1.51
N LEU A 74 9.33 3.14 2.70
CA LEU A 74 10.71 3.08 3.19
C LEU A 74 11.59 2.19 2.31
N ASN A 75 11.05 1.06 1.87
CA ASN A 75 11.76 0.08 1.04
C ASN A 75 11.45 0.25 -0.45
N SER A 76 11.16 1.47 -0.92
CA SER A 76 10.76 1.68 -2.32
C SER A 76 11.90 1.49 -3.32
N PRO A 77 11.66 0.82 -4.47
CA PRO A 77 10.46 0.04 -4.79
C PRO A 77 10.39 -1.24 -3.93
N GLY A 78 9.23 -1.49 -3.32
CA GLY A 78 9.00 -2.69 -2.54
C GLY A 78 8.73 -3.88 -3.45
N THR A 79 9.51 -4.96 -3.34
CA THR A 79 9.38 -6.16 -4.19
C THR A 79 8.37 -7.15 -3.62
N VAL A 80 7.52 -7.70 -4.49
CA VAL A 80 6.65 -8.84 -4.23
C VAL A 80 7.03 -9.96 -5.19
N ASP A 81 7.62 -11.03 -4.67
CA ASP A 81 8.09 -12.16 -5.47
C ASP A 81 6.96 -13.02 -6.04
N SER A 82 7.24 -13.71 -7.15
CA SER A 82 6.28 -14.62 -7.81
C SER A 82 5.78 -15.78 -6.95
N ASP A 83 6.54 -16.19 -5.94
CA ASP A 83 6.20 -17.26 -5.00
C ASP A 83 5.62 -16.73 -3.67
N TYR A 84 5.57 -15.41 -3.46
CA TYR A 84 4.96 -14.83 -2.27
C TYR A 84 3.45 -15.10 -2.22
N ARG A 85 2.97 -15.64 -1.10
CA ARG A 85 1.53 -15.96 -0.86
C ARG A 85 0.98 -15.31 0.41
N GLY A 86 1.78 -14.48 1.05
CA GLY A 86 1.38 -13.70 2.21
C GLY A 86 0.45 -12.53 1.84
N ILE A 87 -0.02 -11.82 2.86
CA ILE A 87 -0.77 -10.58 2.66
C ILE A 87 0.22 -9.52 2.17
N VAL A 88 -0.12 -8.80 1.11
CA VAL A 88 0.70 -7.67 0.64
C VAL A 88 0.62 -6.57 1.70
N LYS A 89 1.77 -6.08 2.14
CA LYS A 89 1.87 -5.01 3.14
C LYS A 89 2.79 -3.91 2.65
N VAL A 90 2.59 -2.70 3.15
CA VAL A 90 3.32 -1.49 2.75
C VAL A 90 4.05 -0.93 3.96
N ILE A 91 5.36 -0.69 3.84
CA ILE A 91 6.18 -0.08 4.89
C ILE A 91 6.18 1.43 4.66
N LEU A 92 5.24 2.13 5.29
CA LEU A 92 5.16 3.58 5.20
C LEU A 92 6.11 4.25 6.19
N ILE A 93 6.71 5.36 5.77
CA ILE A 93 7.45 6.27 6.63
C ILE A 93 6.92 7.69 6.42
N ASN A 94 6.79 8.44 7.51
CA ASN A 94 6.48 9.86 7.48
C ASN A 94 7.77 10.68 7.58
N LEU A 95 8.18 11.28 6.47
CA LEU A 95 9.32 12.21 6.37
C LEU A 95 8.86 13.68 6.41
N GLY A 96 7.55 13.94 6.54
CA GLY A 96 7.00 15.27 6.72
C GLY A 96 7.10 15.74 8.18
N GLU A 97 6.62 16.96 8.42
CA GLU A 97 6.70 17.62 9.72
C GLU A 97 5.45 17.40 10.59
N GLU A 98 4.33 17.03 9.97
CA GLU A 98 3.03 16.85 10.63
C GLU A 98 2.67 15.36 10.78
N LYS A 99 1.81 15.05 11.76
CA LYS A 99 1.23 13.71 11.85
C LYS A 99 0.32 13.44 10.65
N PHE A 100 0.37 12.23 10.11
CA PHE A 100 -0.52 11.78 9.04
C PHE A 100 -1.47 10.71 9.59
N ILE A 101 -2.76 10.84 9.30
CA ILE A 101 -3.78 9.86 9.71
C ILE A 101 -4.11 9.00 8.50
N ILE A 102 -3.98 7.69 8.66
CA ILE A 102 -4.31 6.70 7.65
C ILE A 102 -5.64 6.07 8.05
N HIS A 103 -6.65 6.23 7.21
CA HIS A 103 -7.95 5.60 7.37
C HIS A 103 -8.00 4.28 6.60
N ARG A 104 -8.93 3.41 7.00
CA ARG A 104 -9.30 2.24 6.21
C ARG A 104 -9.79 2.68 4.82
N GLY A 105 -9.29 2.05 3.77
CA GLY A 105 -9.64 2.37 2.38
C GLY A 105 -8.81 3.50 1.77
N ASP A 106 -7.98 4.20 2.55
CA ASP A 106 -7.07 5.19 1.98
C ASP A 106 -6.07 4.54 1.03
N ARG A 107 -5.85 5.18 -0.11
CA ARG A 107 -4.85 4.76 -1.09
C ARG A 107 -3.45 5.14 -0.60
N ILE A 108 -2.62 4.15 -0.32
CA ILE A 108 -1.33 4.32 0.37
C ILE A 108 -0.10 4.04 -0.51
N ALA A 109 -0.27 3.33 -1.63
CA ALA A 109 0.80 3.00 -2.57
C ALA A 109 0.24 2.90 -4.00
#